data_AF-A0A1S7ULY9-F1
#
_entry.id   AF-A0A1S7ULY9-F1
#
_cell.length_a   1.000
_cell.length_b   1.000
_cell.length_c   1.000
_cell.angle_alpha   90.00
_cell.angle_beta   90.00
_cell.angle_gamma   90.00
#
_symmetry.space_group_name_H-M   'P 1'
#
loop_
_entity.id
_entity.type
_entity.pdbx_description
1 polymer ?
#
loop_
_entity_poly.entity_id
_entity_poly.type
_entity_poly.pdbx_seq_one_letter_code
_entity_poly.pdbx_strand_id
1 'polypeptide(L)'
;MGLSSLQYKHCCGDSWYRNGETTLPERMNQILQVSPEFTEVITWNDAGESHYIGPSWPETVTPEILQYGDTDENSHTGWQPLISSFINAFKGGASDTSAMVPANGASFAGALWHRGVLKSCLNNGGDGTPRGSGGARDTAVYAVVLPAGSQNFKVRVSSGGQVLATQSVAAGLSYNSIEGLRTGAQVLELLNGDGNVVAKATSKTDVSDQPKNGFCNFNYYVAGLQ
;
A
#
# COMPACT_ATOMS: atom_id res chain seq x y z
N MET A 1 -12.54 -16.24 -1.72
CA MET A 1 -12.25 -15.00 -2.50
C MET A 1 -10.81 -14.58 -2.20
N GLY A 2 -10.07 -14.00 -3.16
CA GLY A 2 -8.67 -13.58 -2.94
C GLY A 2 -8.56 -12.13 -2.50
N LEU A 3 -7.67 -11.85 -1.55
CA LEU A 3 -7.24 -10.52 -1.12
C LEU A 3 -5.81 -10.28 -1.64
N SER A 4 -5.64 -9.26 -2.46
CA SER A 4 -4.34 -8.84 -3.02
C SER A 4 -4.30 -7.32 -3.16
N SER A 5 -3.10 -6.74 -3.24
CA SER A 5 -2.89 -5.28 -3.25
C SER A 5 -2.72 -4.71 -4.66
N LEU A 6 -1.69 -5.11 -5.39
CA LEU A 6 -1.39 -4.69 -6.76
C LEU A 6 -0.92 -5.87 -7.61
N GLN A 7 -0.61 -5.64 -8.89
CA GLN A 7 0.30 -6.55 -9.60
C GLN A 7 1.29 -5.72 -10.40
N TYR A 8 2.58 -5.94 -10.20
CA TYR A 8 3.64 -5.39 -11.04
C TYR A 8 4.69 -6.45 -11.33
N LYS A 9 5.02 -6.59 -12.60
CA LYS A 9 6.03 -7.52 -13.10
C LYS A 9 6.90 -6.80 -14.10
N HIS A 10 8.21 -7.02 -14.03
CA HIS A 10 9.20 -6.52 -14.97
C HIS A 10 10.33 -7.55 -15.09
N CYS A 11 10.02 -8.69 -15.70
CA CYS A 11 10.99 -9.77 -15.85
C CYS A 11 10.63 -10.75 -16.97
N CYS A 12 11.63 -11.52 -17.41
CA CYS A 12 11.48 -12.65 -18.32
C CYS A 12 10.91 -12.26 -19.70
N GLY A 13 11.29 -11.07 -20.21
CA GLY A 13 10.78 -10.52 -21.46
C GLY A 13 9.33 -10.03 -21.37
N ASP A 14 8.83 -9.77 -20.17
CA ASP A 14 7.46 -9.35 -19.95
C ASP A 14 7.34 -8.26 -18.86
N SER A 15 6.48 -7.28 -19.12
CA SER A 15 6.17 -6.18 -18.20
C SER A 15 4.67 -5.92 -18.11
N TRP A 16 4.13 -5.92 -16.88
CA TRP A 16 2.72 -5.65 -16.59
C TRP A 16 2.54 -4.76 -15.37
N TYR A 17 1.49 -3.96 -15.40
CA TYR A 17 1.00 -3.18 -14.28
C TYR A 17 -0.51 -3.32 -14.19
N ARG A 18 -0.99 -3.82 -13.04
CA ARG A 18 -2.38 -3.73 -12.63
C ARG A 18 -2.46 -2.76 -11.47
N ASN A 19 -3.28 -1.74 -11.67
CA ASN A 19 -3.55 -0.71 -10.68
C ASN A 19 -4.02 -1.35 -9.36
N GLY A 20 -3.34 -0.99 -8.26
CA GLY A 20 -3.60 -1.50 -6.92
C GLY A 20 -3.97 -0.42 -5.90
N GLU A 21 -4.26 0.82 -6.32
CA GLU A 21 -4.36 1.98 -5.44
C GLU A 21 -5.22 1.70 -4.21
N THR A 22 -6.55 1.67 -4.33
CA THR A 22 -7.47 1.34 -3.22
C THR A 22 -7.92 -0.12 -3.24
N THR A 23 -7.33 -0.95 -4.11
CA THR A 23 -7.73 -2.35 -4.30
C THR A 23 -7.69 -3.15 -3.00
N LEU A 24 -6.64 -3.00 -2.18
CA LEU A 24 -6.50 -3.73 -0.92
C LEU A 24 -7.69 -3.46 0.04
N PRO A 25 -7.97 -2.21 0.48
CA PRO A 25 -9.11 -1.94 1.36
C PRO A 25 -10.49 -2.18 0.73
N GLU A 26 -10.65 -1.95 -0.57
CA GLU A 26 -11.91 -2.26 -1.27
C GLU A 26 -12.21 -3.75 -1.28
N ARG A 27 -11.20 -4.59 -1.54
CA ARG A 27 -11.34 -6.04 -1.52
C ARG A 27 -11.61 -6.57 -0.11
N MET A 28 -10.99 -5.99 0.92
CA MET A 28 -11.33 -6.30 2.31
C MET A 28 -12.84 -6.12 2.55
N ASN A 29 -13.41 -4.97 2.17
CA ASN A 29 -14.83 -4.71 2.36
C ASN A 29 -15.72 -5.68 1.54
N GLN A 30 -15.38 -5.94 0.28
CA GLN A 30 -16.12 -6.87 -0.55
C GLN A 30 -16.13 -8.30 0.02
N ILE A 31 -14.99 -8.75 0.58
CA ILE A 31 -14.90 -10.06 1.23
C ILE A 31 -15.80 -10.12 2.46
N LEU A 32 -15.78 -9.09 3.32
CA LEU A 32 -16.65 -9.03 4.50
C LEU A 32 -18.13 -9.04 4.12
N GLN A 33 -18.51 -8.31 3.07
CA GLN A 33 -19.89 -8.25 2.58
C GLN A 33 -20.39 -9.58 2.01
N VAL A 34 -19.55 -10.30 1.27
CA VAL A 34 -19.89 -11.61 0.71
C VAL A 34 -19.86 -12.69 1.79
N SER A 35 -19.03 -12.52 2.83
CA SER A 35 -18.84 -13.48 3.92
C SER A 35 -18.58 -14.92 3.44
N PRO A 36 -17.57 -15.14 2.57
CA PRO A 36 -17.25 -16.49 2.10
C PRO A 36 -16.71 -17.34 3.26
N GLU A 37 -16.87 -18.67 3.17
CA GLU A 37 -16.29 -19.60 4.16
C GLU A 37 -14.75 -19.47 4.25
N PHE A 38 -14.11 -19.22 3.10
CA PHE A 38 -12.66 -19.03 3.03
C PHE A 38 -12.28 -17.79 2.20
N THR A 39 -11.22 -17.14 2.65
CA THR A 39 -10.50 -16.09 1.92
C THR A 39 -9.01 -16.36 1.96
N GLU A 40 -8.29 -15.95 0.92
CA GLU A 40 -6.85 -16.15 0.79
C GLU A 40 -6.15 -14.79 0.66
N VAL A 41 -5.06 -14.60 1.38
CA VAL A 41 -4.16 -13.46 1.18
C VAL A 41 -3.12 -13.86 0.13
N ILE A 42 -3.15 -13.20 -1.01
CA ILE A 42 -2.33 -13.48 -2.20
C ILE A 42 -1.36 -12.32 -2.37
N THR A 43 -0.08 -12.46 -2.01
CA THR A 43 0.61 -13.67 -1.50
C THR A 43 1.51 -13.33 -0.30
N TRP A 44 2.07 -14.35 0.36
CA TRP A 44 3.10 -14.12 1.35
C TRP A 44 4.38 -13.51 0.74
N ASN A 45 4.92 -14.06 -0.35
CA ASN A 45 6.28 -13.77 -0.80
C ASN A 45 6.49 -13.80 -2.33
N ASP A 46 5.47 -13.62 -3.16
CA ASP A 46 5.64 -13.51 -4.61
C ASP A 46 6.20 -12.13 -5.02
N ALA A 47 7.53 -12.00 -4.90
CA ALA A 47 8.32 -10.84 -5.32
C ALA A 47 8.24 -10.58 -6.84
N GLY A 48 8.09 -11.64 -7.64
CA GLY A 48 8.07 -11.55 -9.11
C GLY A 48 6.87 -10.79 -9.65
N GLU A 49 5.77 -10.79 -8.92
CA GLU A 49 4.54 -10.09 -9.30
C GLU A 49 4.11 -9.00 -8.31
N SER A 50 4.97 -8.70 -7.33
CA SER A 50 4.86 -7.54 -6.42
C SER A 50 3.69 -7.53 -5.43
N HIS A 51 2.83 -8.53 -5.42
CA HIS A 51 1.72 -8.67 -4.44
C HIS A 51 2.09 -9.37 -3.13
N TYR A 52 3.38 -9.48 -2.80
CA TYR A 52 3.84 -10.01 -1.52
C TYR A 52 3.45 -9.10 -0.35
N ILE A 53 3.24 -9.69 0.82
CA ILE A 53 3.00 -8.97 2.09
C ILE A 53 4.02 -9.32 3.18
N GLY A 54 4.91 -10.28 2.91
CA GLY A 54 5.95 -10.78 3.80
C GLY A 54 7.32 -10.79 3.11
N PRO A 55 8.37 -11.21 3.84
CA PRO A 55 9.71 -11.31 3.29
C PRO A 55 9.81 -12.44 2.27
N SER A 56 10.72 -12.28 1.32
CA SER A 56 11.19 -13.31 0.40
C SER A 56 12.64 -13.67 0.73
N TRP A 57 13.06 -14.86 0.33
CA TRP A 57 14.46 -15.28 0.46
C TRP A 57 15.17 -14.95 -0.85
N PRO A 58 16.19 -14.07 -0.86
CA PRO A 58 16.85 -13.63 -2.08
C PRO A 58 17.38 -14.78 -2.95
N GLU A 59 17.78 -15.89 -2.35
CA GLU A 59 18.29 -17.08 -3.04
C GLU A 59 17.23 -17.77 -3.92
N THR A 60 15.95 -17.49 -3.67
CA THR A 60 14.81 -18.03 -4.43
C THR A 60 14.30 -17.07 -5.50
N VAL A 61 14.86 -15.86 -5.57
CA VAL A 61 14.44 -14.77 -6.44
C VAL A 61 15.54 -14.50 -7.46
N THR A 62 15.17 -14.33 -8.74
CA THR A 62 16.17 -14.09 -9.78
C THR A 62 16.79 -12.69 -9.65
N PRO A 63 18.04 -12.46 -10.10
CA PRO A 63 18.65 -11.13 -10.09
C PRO A 63 17.84 -10.06 -10.82
N GLU A 64 17.03 -10.45 -11.81
CA GLU A 64 16.11 -9.57 -12.51
C GLU A 64 14.96 -9.10 -11.60
N ILE A 65 14.32 -10.02 -10.89
CA ILE A 65 13.22 -9.69 -9.95
C ILE A 65 13.72 -8.88 -8.76
N LEU A 66 14.92 -9.18 -8.24
CA LEU A 66 15.51 -8.43 -7.13
C LEU A 66 15.66 -6.93 -7.42
N GLN A 67 15.67 -6.49 -8.69
CA GLN A 67 15.74 -5.05 -9.00
C GLN A 67 14.50 -4.25 -8.60
N TYR A 68 13.34 -4.91 -8.43
CA TYR A 68 12.08 -4.26 -8.04
C TYR A 68 11.33 -4.91 -6.87
N GLY A 69 11.58 -6.20 -6.62
CA GLY A 69 10.89 -7.02 -5.63
C GLY A 69 11.78 -7.53 -4.50
N ASP A 70 12.99 -6.99 -4.33
CA ASP A 70 13.81 -7.28 -3.15
C ASP A 70 13.08 -6.80 -1.88
N THR A 71 12.69 -7.74 -1.02
CA THR A 71 11.89 -7.47 0.16
C THR A 71 12.66 -6.79 1.29
N ASP A 72 13.99 -6.79 1.26
CA ASP A 72 14.81 -6.07 2.23
C ASP A 72 14.85 -4.56 1.92
N GLU A 73 14.91 -4.22 0.63
CA GLU A 73 14.92 -2.85 0.13
C GLU A 73 13.52 -2.28 -0.13
N ASN A 74 12.58 -3.12 -0.57
CA ASN A 74 11.20 -2.76 -0.87
C ASN A 74 10.19 -3.65 -0.13
N SER A 75 10.25 -3.61 1.20
CA SER A 75 9.32 -4.34 2.06
C SER A 75 7.87 -3.86 1.91
N HIS A 76 6.94 -4.81 1.84
CA HIS A 76 5.50 -4.58 1.90
C HIS A 76 4.89 -4.87 3.28
N THR A 77 5.72 -5.11 4.30
CA THR A 77 5.22 -5.48 5.64
C THR A 77 4.40 -4.36 6.30
N GLY A 78 4.46 -3.13 5.81
CA GLY A 78 3.59 -2.03 6.25
C GLY A 78 2.09 -2.33 6.08
N TRP A 79 1.69 -3.23 5.17
CA TRP A 79 0.29 -3.67 5.06
C TRP A 79 -0.13 -4.71 6.12
N GLN A 80 0.81 -5.39 6.78
CA GLN A 80 0.47 -6.48 7.71
C GLN A 80 -0.45 -6.08 8.88
N PRO A 81 -0.30 -4.89 9.51
CA PRO A 81 -1.24 -4.44 10.54
C PRO A 81 -2.67 -4.28 10.00
N LEU A 82 -2.84 -3.74 8.79
CA LEU A 82 -4.15 -3.62 8.14
C LEU A 82 -4.77 -5.00 7.85
N ILE A 83 -3.95 -5.92 7.31
CA ILE A 83 -4.37 -7.29 7.01
C ILE A 83 -4.72 -8.05 8.29
N SER A 84 -3.98 -7.84 9.38
CA SER A 84 -4.27 -8.43 10.69
C SER A 84 -5.61 -7.94 11.26
N SER A 85 -5.90 -6.64 11.15
CA SER A 85 -7.21 -6.08 11.49
C SER A 85 -8.34 -6.68 10.66
N PHE A 86 -8.11 -6.87 9.35
CA PHE A 86 -9.08 -7.50 8.46
C PHE A 86 -9.33 -8.97 8.83
N ILE A 87 -8.28 -9.74 9.12
CA ILE A 87 -8.39 -11.15 9.54
C ILE A 87 -9.25 -11.27 10.80
N ASN A 88 -9.04 -10.37 11.78
CA ASN A 88 -9.84 -10.36 13.00
C ASN A 88 -11.32 -10.05 12.70
N ALA A 89 -11.60 -9.06 11.86
CA ALA A 89 -12.97 -8.72 11.46
C ALA A 89 -13.64 -9.87 10.69
N PHE A 90 -12.95 -10.48 9.73
CA PHE A 90 -13.43 -11.62 8.95
C PHE A 90 -13.77 -12.82 9.85
N LYS A 91 -12.84 -13.22 10.72
CA LYS A 91 -13.06 -14.31 11.69
C LYS A 91 -14.14 -13.99 12.72
N GLY A 92 -14.34 -12.70 13.01
CA GLY A 92 -15.41 -12.21 13.89
C GLY A 92 -16.79 -12.12 13.21
N GLY A 93 -16.90 -12.43 11.92
CA GLY A 93 -18.16 -12.36 11.18
C GLY A 93 -18.63 -10.94 10.87
N ALA A 94 -17.70 -9.98 10.77
CA ALA A 94 -18.05 -8.62 10.37
C ALA A 94 -18.60 -8.57 8.93
N SER A 95 -19.60 -7.70 8.71
CA SER A 95 -20.23 -7.49 7.39
C SER A 95 -19.57 -6.39 6.56
N ASP A 96 -18.76 -5.54 7.18
CA ASP A 96 -18.07 -4.42 6.53
C ASP A 96 -16.86 -3.95 7.36
N THR A 97 -16.07 -3.03 6.78
CA THR A 97 -14.81 -2.58 7.36
C THR A 97 -14.95 -1.57 8.50
N SER A 98 -16.16 -1.09 8.82
CA SER A 98 -16.38 -0.20 9.97
C SER A 98 -16.18 -0.94 11.30
N ALA A 99 -16.33 -2.27 11.30
CA ALA A 99 -16.08 -3.12 12.46
C ALA A 99 -14.60 -3.51 12.66
N MET A 100 -13.71 -3.11 11.74
CA MET A 100 -12.28 -3.40 11.89
C MET A 100 -11.70 -2.63 13.08
N VAL A 101 -10.91 -3.31 13.90
CA VAL A 101 -10.14 -2.70 15.00
C VAL A 101 -8.67 -3.06 14.85
N PRO A 102 -7.74 -2.24 15.37
CA PRO A 102 -6.32 -2.59 15.36
C PRO A 102 -6.08 -3.95 16.04
N ALA A 103 -5.25 -4.79 15.42
CA ALA A 103 -4.91 -6.10 15.99
C ALA A 103 -4.00 -5.97 17.23
N ASN A 104 -3.98 -7.00 18.07
CA ASN A 104 -3.06 -7.14 19.21
C ASN A 104 -3.10 -5.99 20.24
N GLY A 105 -4.23 -5.28 20.35
CA GLY A 105 -4.39 -4.17 21.28
C GLY A 105 -3.65 -2.89 20.88
N ALA A 106 -3.23 -2.75 19.63
CA ALA A 106 -2.60 -1.53 19.14
C ALA A 106 -3.57 -0.33 19.17
N SER A 107 -3.04 0.88 19.31
CA SER A 107 -3.85 2.11 19.30
C SER A 107 -4.34 2.50 17.90
N PHE A 108 -3.66 2.02 16.86
CA PHE A 108 -3.98 2.22 15.46
C PHE A 108 -3.32 1.11 14.63
N ALA A 109 -3.78 0.92 13.40
CA ALA A 109 -3.04 0.21 12.35
C ALA A 109 -3.12 1.06 11.09
N GLY A 110 -2.08 1.12 10.27
CA GLY A 110 -2.16 1.91 9.06
C GLY A 110 -0.93 1.80 8.17
N ALA A 111 -1.08 2.28 6.94
CA ALA A 111 0.00 2.34 5.97
C ALA A 111 -0.20 3.49 4.99
N LEU A 112 0.91 3.95 4.44
CA LEU A 112 1.02 4.79 3.25
C LEU A 112 1.67 3.95 2.15
N TRP A 113 1.12 4.00 0.93
CA TRP A 113 1.79 3.43 -0.23
C TRP A 113 1.68 4.30 -1.48
N HIS A 114 2.69 4.18 -2.32
CA HIS A 114 2.84 4.94 -3.56
C HIS A 114 3.79 4.21 -4.51
N ARG A 115 3.80 4.56 -5.80
CA ARG A 115 4.86 4.13 -6.72
C ARG A 115 6.16 4.87 -6.45
N GLY A 116 7.31 4.26 -6.74
CA GLY A 116 8.61 4.93 -6.66
C GLY A 116 8.86 5.95 -7.78
N VAL A 117 8.05 5.90 -8.84
CA VAL A 117 8.15 6.81 -9.99
C VAL A 117 6.81 7.42 -10.36
N LEU A 118 6.84 8.64 -10.89
CA LEU A 118 5.66 9.26 -11.52
C LEU A 118 5.23 8.47 -12.76
N LYS A 119 3.94 8.50 -13.09
CA LYS A 119 3.40 7.79 -14.27
C LYS A 119 4.00 8.27 -15.59
N SER A 120 4.58 9.48 -15.61
CA SER A 120 5.31 10.03 -16.75
C SER A 120 6.66 9.36 -17.00
N CYS A 121 7.15 8.55 -16.07
CA CYS A 121 8.33 7.71 -16.28
C CYS A 121 7.95 6.54 -17.20
N LEU A 122 8.34 6.64 -18.48
CA LEU A 122 8.01 5.64 -19.51
C LEU A 122 9.23 4.81 -19.97
N ASN A 123 10.44 5.13 -19.51
CA ASN A 123 11.63 4.37 -19.86
C ASN A 123 11.71 3.07 -19.04
N ASN A 124 11.44 1.94 -19.67
CA ASN A 124 11.33 0.64 -19.02
C ASN A 124 12.32 -0.38 -19.60
N GLY A 125 13.53 0.07 -19.96
CA GLY A 125 14.58 -0.81 -20.46
C GLY A 125 14.16 -1.63 -21.69
N GLY A 126 14.74 -2.82 -21.81
CA GLY A 126 14.53 -3.73 -22.95
C GLY A 126 13.14 -4.36 -23.00
N ASP A 127 12.45 -4.48 -21.86
CA ASP A 127 11.13 -5.13 -21.77
C ASP A 127 9.96 -4.20 -22.11
N GLY A 128 10.24 -2.93 -22.36
CA GLY A 128 9.27 -1.94 -22.79
C GLY A 128 8.31 -1.48 -21.68
N THR A 129 7.42 -0.54 -22.02
CA THR A 129 6.50 0.02 -21.04
C THR A 129 5.53 -1.04 -20.50
N PRO A 130 5.35 -1.17 -19.16
CA PRO A 130 4.44 -2.14 -18.57
C PRO A 130 3.05 -2.05 -19.18
N ARG A 131 2.53 -3.20 -19.64
CA ARG A 131 1.16 -3.29 -20.13
C ARG A 131 0.20 -2.95 -19.00
N GLY A 132 -0.75 -2.06 -19.27
CA GLY A 132 -1.68 -1.55 -18.25
C GLY A 132 -1.20 -0.29 -17.51
N SER A 133 0.00 0.22 -17.80
CA SER A 133 0.52 1.48 -17.21
C SER A 133 -0.37 2.70 -17.42
N GLY A 134 -1.21 2.73 -18.47
CA GLY A 134 -2.23 3.77 -18.67
C GLY A 134 -3.26 3.88 -17.54
N GLY A 135 -3.40 2.85 -16.72
CA GLY A 135 -4.21 2.85 -15.51
C GLY A 135 -3.57 3.55 -14.31
N ALA A 136 -2.28 3.89 -14.37
CA ALA A 136 -1.55 4.50 -13.25
C ALA A 136 -2.06 5.92 -12.92
N ARG A 137 -2.12 6.24 -11.63
CA ARG A 137 -2.47 7.56 -11.09
C ARG A 137 -1.38 8.08 -10.16
N ASP A 138 -1.01 9.36 -10.25
CA ASP A 138 0.03 9.95 -9.40
C ASP A 138 -0.58 10.28 -8.03
N THR A 139 -0.72 9.24 -7.23
CA THR A 139 -1.43 9.26 -5.95
C THR A 139 -0.58 8.75 -4.79
N ALA A 140 -0.75 9.37 -3.63
CA ALA A 140 -0.34 8.83 -2.34
C ALA A 140 -1.56 8.21 -1.67
N VAL A 141 -1.53 6.89 -1.44
CA VAL A 141 -2.68 6.16 -0.89
C VAL A 141 -2.45 5.86 0.58
N TYR A 142 -3.47 6.05 1.40
CA TYR A 142 -3.42 5.66 2.80
C TYR A 142 -4.59 4.75 3.18
N ALA A 143 -4.36 3.94 4.21
CA ALA A 143 -5.42 3.32 4.99
C ALA A 143 -5.04 3.34 6.47
N VAL A 144 -6.01 3.62 7.34
CA VAL A 144 -5.88 3.64 8.79
C VAL A 144 -7.08 2.93 9.41
N VAL A 145 -6.83 2.09 10.41
CA VAL A 145 -7.83 1.46 11.27
C VAL A 145 -7.72 2.07 12.66
N LEU A 146 -8.83 2.56 13.19
CA LEU A 146 -8.91 3.11 14.53
C LEU A 146 -9.86 2.29 15.42
N PRO A 147 -9.63 2.24 16.75
CA PRO A 147 -10.51 1.57 17.69
C PRO A 147 -11.96 2.07 17.64
N ALA A 148 -12.89 1.23 18.12
CA ALA A 148 -14.27 1.66 18.34
C ALA A 148 -14.31 2.90 19.26
N GLY A 149 -15.14 3.88 18.90
CA GLY A 149 -15.29 5.11 19.67
C GLY A 149 -14.21 6.17 19.42
N SER A 150 -13.25 5.96 18.53
CA SER A 150 -12.32 7.02 18.11
C SER A 150 -13.06 8.20 17.46
N GLN A 151 -12.74 9.42 17.90
CA GLN A 151 -13.36 10.66 17.44
C GLN A 151 -12.30 11.71 17.10
N ASN A 152 -12.63 12.59 16.15
CA ASN A 152 -11.85 13.78 15.79
C ASN A 152 -10.41 13.51 15.31
N PHE A 153 -10.09 12.27 14.92
CA PHE A 153 -8.81 11.96 14.29
C PHE A 153 -8.78 12.48 12.85
N LYS A 154 -7.58 12.87 12.42
CA LYS A 154 -7.31 13.27 11.04
C LYS A 154 -6.06 12.58 10.55
N VAL A 155 -5.96 12.39 9.24
CA VAL A 155 -4.70 12.11 8.58
C VAL A 155 -4.22 13.33 7.80
N ARG A 156 -2.92 13.54 7.76
CA ARG A 156 -2.26 14.51 6.89
C ARG A 156 -1.33 13.76 5.94
N VAL A 157 -1.55 13.92 4.64
CA VAL A 157 -0.78 13.28 3.58
C VAL A 157 0.07 14.33 2.91
N SER A 158 1.38 14.08 2.83
CA SER A 158 2.36 14.98 2.21
C SER A 158 3.18 14.25 1.16
N SER A 159 3.52 14.97 0.09
CA SER A 159 4.31 14.49 -1.04
C SER A 159 5.29 15.57 -1.47
N GLY A 160 6.59 15.24 -1.60
CA GLY A 160 7.64 16.19 -1.98
C GLY A 160 7.71 17.43 -1.09
N GLY A 161 7.47 17.26 0.21
CA GLY A 161 7.46 18.36 1.19
C GLY A 161 6.20 19.25 1.15
N GLN A 162 5.19 18.91 0.37
CA GLN A 162 3.92 19.65 0.29
C GLN A 162 2.78 18.83 0.87
N VAL A 163 1.93 19.46 1.69
CA VAL A 163 0.71 18.83 2.20
C VAL A 163 -0.29 18.74 1.04
N LEU A 164 -0.65 17.52 0.65
CA LEU A 164 -1.66 17.28 -0.40
C LEU A 164 -3.07 17.34 0.16
N ALA A 165 -3.29 16.75 1.34
CA ALA A 165 -4.59 16.69 1.98
C ALA A 165 -4.49 16.57 3.50
N THR A 166 -5.51 17.08 4.19
CA THR A 166 -5.84 16.72 5.57
C THR A 166 -7.27 16.21 5.58
N GLN A 167 -7.49 14.97 6.00
CA GLN A 167 -8.80 14.31 5.96
C GLN A 167 -9.20 13.78 7.33
N SER A 168 -10.47 13.91 7.69
CA SER A 168 -11.01 13.27 8.89
C SER A 168 -11.05 11.76 8.70
N VAL A 169 -10.71 11.02 9.76
CA VAL A 169 -10.83 9.56 9.82
C VAL A 169 -11.61 9.17 11.07
N ALA A 170 -12.29 8.02 11.02
CA ALA A 170 -13.17 7.56 12.08
C ALA A 170 -12.76 6.16 12.57
N ALA A 171 -13.42 5.68 13.62
CA ALA A 171 -13.38 4.28 14.05
C ALA A 171 -13.65 3.34 12.86
N GLY A 172 -12.99 2.16 12.86
CA GLY A 172 -13.01 1.28 11.70
C GLY A 172 -11.91 1.62 10.69
N LEU A 173 -12.01 1.04 9.49
CA LEU A 173 -11.12 1.35 8.38
C LEU A 173 -11.52 2.66 7.67
N SER A 174 -10.58 3.59 7.57
CA SER A 174 -10.64 4.79 6.72
C SER A 174 -9.50 4.74 5.70
N TYR A 175 -9.77 4.96 4.42
CA TYR A 175 -8.76 4.97 3.37
C TYR A 175 -9.10 5.98 2.27
N ASN A 176 -8.08 6.45 1.55
CA ASN A 176 -8.28 7.28 0.36
C ASN A 176 -7.05 7.24 -0.57
N SER A 177 -7.26 7.56 -1.85
CA SER A 177 -6.22 7.79 -2.83
C SER A 177 -6.09 9.29 -3.10
N ILE A 178 -5.00 9.91 -2.65
CA ILE A 178 -4.80 11.36 -2.74
C ILE A 178 -3.97 11.69 -3.98
N GLU A 179 -4.60 12.33 -4.96
CA GLU A 179 -3.94 12.84 -6.17
C GLU A 179 -2.90 13.92 -5.85
N GLY A 180 -1.90 14.06 -6.73
CA GLY A 180 -0.86 15.09 -6.62
C GLY A 180 0.47 14.60 -6.08
N LEU A 181 0.72 13.27 -6.17
CA LEU A 181 2.03 12.67 -5.94
C LEU A 181 3.08 13.39 -6.79
N ARG A 182 4.18 13.75 -6.15
CA ARG A 182 5.30 14.46 -6.76
C ARG A 182 6.61 13.89 -6.26
N THR A 183 7.69 14.27 -6.92
CA THR A 183 9.04 13.83 -6.58
C THR A 183 9.43 14.20 -5.14
N GLY A 184 10.28 13.38 -4.53
CA GLY A 184 10.75 13.54 -3.15
C GLY A 184 9.99 12.68 -2.13
N ALA A 185 10.10 13.05 -0.86
CA ALA A 185 9.62 12.26 0.26
C ALA A 185 8.09 12.16 0.37
N GLN A 186 7.61 11.00 0.84
CA GLN A 186 6.19 10.70 1.02
C GLN A 186 5.90 10.39 2.49
N VAL A 187 4.90 11.08 3.05
CA VAL A 187 4.62 11.05 4.48
C VAL A 187 3.12 11.02 4.74
N LEU A 188 2.72 10.16 5.68
CA LEU A 188 1.40 10.12 6.30
C LEU A 188 1.56 10.38 7.78
N GLU A 189 0.77 11.28 8.33
CA GLU A 189 0.69 11.56 9.76
C GLU A 189 -0.73 11.32 10.25
N LEU A 190 -0.87 10.64 11.38
CA LEU A 190 -2.13 10.53 12.12
C LEU A 190 -2.14 11.59 13.23
N LEU A 191 -3.17 12.42 13.24
CA LEU A 191 -3.37 13.49 14.20
C LEU A 191 -4.56 13.17 15.10
N ASN A 192 -4.41 13.40 16.41
CA ASN A 192 -5.52 13.30 17.36
C ASN A 192 -6.43 14.54 17.30
N GLY A 193 -7.49 14.56 18.13
CA GLY A 193 -8.43 15.67 18.21
C GLY A 193 -7.82 17.03 18.61
N ASP A 194 -6.67 17.02 19.29
CA ASP A 194 -5.93 18.23 19.68
C ASP A 194 -5.00 18.74 18.58
N GLY A 195 -4.88 18.01 17.46
CA GLY A 195 -3.98 18.32 16.36
C GLY A 195 -2.54 17.84 16.58
N ASN A 196 -2.27 17.03 17.61
CA ASN A 196 -0.96 16.43 17.84
C ASN A 196 -0.76 15.23 16.91
N VAL A 197 0.43 15.12 16.31
CA VAL A 197 0.82 13.92 15.56
C VAL A 197 1.06 12.79 16.55
N VAL A 198 0.26 11.73 16.47
CA VAL A 198 0.34 10.55 17.34
C VAL A 198 0.94 9.33 16.66
N ALA A 199 1.05 9.35 15.32
CA ALA A 199 1.71 8.32 14.55
C ALA A 199 2.16 8.86 13.19
N LYS A 200 3.17 8.23 12.60
CA LYS A 200 3.73 8.63 11.29
C LYS A 200 4.17 7.43 10.46
N ALA A 201 3.89 7.47 9.17
CA ALA A 201 4.44 6.58 8.16
C ALA A 201 5.29 7.44 7.22
N THR A 202 6.60 7.17 7.17
CA THR A 202 7.54 7.85 6.26
C THR A 202 8.08 6.81 5.30
N SER A 203 7.92 7.04 4.00
CA SER A 203 8.51 6.16 2.99
C SER A 203 10.03 6.22 3.06
N LYS A 204 10.68 5.08 2.89
CA LYS A 204 12.15 4.97 2.78
C LYS A 204 12.67 5.36 1.39
N THR A 205 11.77 5.51 0.41
CA THR A 205 12.11 5.84 -0.97
C THR A 205 11.40 7.10 -1.41
N ASP A 206 12.20 8.05 -1.91
CA ASP A 206 11.68 9.24 -2.57
C ASP A 206 11.12 8.89 -3.95
N VAL A 207 10.03 9.56 -4.32
CA VAL A 207 9.47 9.45 -5.67
C VAL A 207 10.40 10.16 -6.66
N SER A 208 10.63 9.54 -7.80
CA SER A 208 11.41 10.06 -8.91
C SER A 208 10.54 10.26 -10.16
N ASP A 209 10.98 11.08 -11.12
CA ASP A 209 10.42 11.10 -12.48
C ASP A 209 11.37 10.43 -13.51
N GLN A 210 12.52 9.94 -13.04
CA GLN A 210 13.53 9.23 -13.81
C GLN A 210 13.56 7.74 -13.48
N PRO A 211 13.92 6.88 -14.45
CA PRO A 211 14.15 5.46 -14.21
C PRO A 211 15.30 5.23 -13.22
N LYS A 212 15.20 4.15 -12.44
CA LYS A 212 16.28 3.64 -11.58
C LYS A 212 16.73 2.29 -12.12
N ASN A 213 18.03 2.05 -12.20
CA ASN A 213 18.59 0.80 -12.75
C ASN A 213 18.08 0.47 -14.17
N GLY A 214 17.80 1.50 -14.99
CA GLY A 214 17.42 1.32 -16.39
C GLY A 214 15.93 1.12 -16.67
N PHE A 215 15.06 1.09 -15.65
CA PHE A 215 13.61 1.00 -15.84
C PHE A 215 12.82 1.83 -14.82
N CYS A 216 11.54 2.07 -15.11
CA CYS A 216 10.61 2.74 -14.22
C CYS A 216 9.94 1.66 -13.35
N ASN A 217 10.31 1.59 -12.08
CA ASN A 217 9.74 0.61 -11.15
C ASN A 217 8.33 1.04 -10.70
N PHE A 218 7.29 0.35 -11.17
CA PHE A 218 5.90 0.60 -10.79
C PHE A 218 5.45 -0.23 -9.57
N ASN A 219 6.34 -1.03 -8.96
CA ASN A 219 6.08 -1.62 -7.65
C ASN A 219 5.79 -0.50 -6.62
N TYR A 220 4.98 -0.83 -5.63
CA TYR A 220 4.68 0.09 -4.54
C TYR A 220 5.79 0.06 -3.50
N TYR A 221 5.95 1.20 -2.83
CA TYR A 221 6.69 1.33 -1.59
C TYR A 221 5.68 1.51 -0.47
N VAL A 222 5.78 0.70 0.59
CA VAL A 222 4.78 0.65 1.65
C VAL A 222 5.41 1.02 2.98
N ALA A 223 4.99 2.15 3.55
CA ALA A 223 5.39 2.59 4.87
C ALA A 223 4.28 2.30 5.88
N GLY A 224 4.56 1.45 6.87
CA GLY A 224 3.66 1.22 8.00
C GLY A 224 3.59 2.43 8.92
N LEU A 225 2.40 2.69 9.48
CA LEU A 225 2.18 3.73 10.48
C LEU A 225 2.76 3.29 11.83
N GLN A 226 3.62 4.11 12.42
CA GLN A 226 4.36 3.83 13.67
C GLN A 226 4.25 4.99 14.65
#